data_AF-A0A3M7NIP9-F1
#
_entry.id   AF-A0A3M7NIP9-F1
#
_cell.length_a   1.000
_cell.length_b   1.000
_cell.length_c   1.000
_cell.angle_alpha   90.00
_cell.angle_beta   90.00
_cell.angle_gamma   90.00
#
_symmetry.space_group_name_H-M   'P 1'
#
loop_
_entity.id
_entity.type
_entity.pdbx_description
1 polymer ?
#
loop_
_entity_poly.entity_id
_entity_poly.type
_entity_poly.pdbx_seq_one_letter_code
_entity_poly.pdbx_strand_id
1 'polypeptide(L)'
;MAALLSGLVGPLFNVSTGINSQVNQGKEDQNFRSGWTQQQLGVVTAANPQKNVMIVYPDHDASQLVNSQLSQLECVCPNSKITLSYDCYVFDSGPFVLKGDGGFLNWCFAGNFVTFSKPA
;
A
#
# COMPACT_ATOMS: atom_id res chain seq x y z
N MET A 1 0.46 -64.46 -21.90
CA MET A 1 1.33 -63.26 -21.88
C MET A 1 0.45 -62.08 -21.48
N ALA A 2 0.68 -61.53 -20.30
CA ALA A 2 -0.19 -60.53 -19.68
C ALA A 2 0.12 -59.12 -20.22
N ALA A 3 -0.93 -58.41 -20.62
CA ALA A 3 -0.90 -56.98 -20.92
C ALA A 3 -0.87 -56.20 -19.60
N LEU A 4 0.06 -55.25 -19.46
CA LEU A 4 0.08 -54.30 -18.35
C LEU A 4 -0.01 -52.87 -18.86
N LEU A 5 -1.21 -52.34 -18.63
CA LEU A 5 -1.68 -50.97 -18.56
C LEU A 5 -0.60 -49.86 -18.53
N SER A 6 -0.68 -48.98 -19.52
CA SER A 6 -0.17 -47.62 -19.53
C SER A 6 -0.89 -46.77 -18.48
N GLY A 7 -0.25 -46.56 -17.33
CA GLY A 7 -0.68 -45.58 -16.32
C GLY A 7 -0.39 -44.16 -16.78
N LEU A 8 -1.45 -43.37 -17.02
CA LEU A 8 -1.37 -41.92 -17.17
C LEU A 8 -0.70 -41.30 -15.93
N VAL A 9 0.51 -40.78 -16.09
CA VAL A 9 1.08 -39.83 -15.12
C VAL A 9 0.59 -38.44 -15.53
N GLY A 10 -0.54 -38.01 -14.97
CA GLY A 10 -0.95 -36.61 -15.07
C GLY A 10 0.09 -35.72 -14.37
N PRO A 11 0.35 -34.49 -14.85
CA PRO A 11 1.33 -33.63 -14.22
C PRO A 11 0.84 -33.24 -12.82
N LEU A 12 1.53 -33.76 -11.80
CA LEU A 12 1.56 -33.18 -10.47
C LEU A 12 2.08 -31.76 -10.63
N PHE A 13 1.17 -30.80 -10.81
CA PHE A 13 1.46 -29.39 -10.70
C PHE A 13 2.17 -29.18 -9.35
N ASN A 14 3.38 -28.63 -9.37
CA ASN A 14 4.12 -28.23 -8.18
C ASN A 14 3.39 -27.03 -7.54
N VAL A 15 2.29 -27.30 -6.84
CA VAL A 15 1.48 -26.30 -6.14
C VAL A 15 2.32 -25.57 -5.08
N SER A 16 3.29 -26.24 -4.46
CA SER A 16 4.17 -25.65 -3.43
C SER A 16 5.14 -24.59 -3.96
N THR A 17 5.72 -24.78 -5.15
CA THR A 17 6.68 -23.80 -5.71
C THR A 17 5.96 -22.57 -6.27
N GLY A 18 4.77 -22.76 -6.86
CA GLY A 18 3.92 -21.66 -7.34
C GLY A 18 3.43 -20.74 -6.22
N ILE A 19 2.97 -21.32 -5.11
CA ILE A 19 2.51 -20.54 -3.94
C ILE A 19 3.67 -19.73 -3.34
N ASN A 20 4.84 -20.34 -3.14
CA ASN A 20 5.99 -19.63 -2.59
C ASN A 20 6.45 -18.47 -3.48
N SER A 21 6.41 -18.64 -4.81
CA SER A 21 6.75 -17.57 -5.74
C SER A 21 5.78 -16.40 -5.66
N GLN A 22 4.47 -16.67 -5.59
CA GLN A 22 3.44 -15.62 -5.48
C GLN A 22 3.49 -14.88 -4.14
N VAL A 23 3.75 -15.60 -3.04
CA VAL A 23 3.89 -15.00 -1.71
C VAL A 23 5.10 -14.06 -1.65
N ASN A 24 6.24 -14.46 -2.23
CA ASN A 24 7.44 -13.64 -2.26
C ASN A 24 7.25 -12.38 -3.12
N GLN A 25 6.59 -12.50 -4.28
CA GLN A 25 6.25 -11.35 -5.13
C GLN A 25 5.36 -10.34 -4.39
N GLY A 26 4.37 -10.83 -3.64
CA GLY A 26 3.50 -9.98 -2.82
C GLY A 26 4.27 -9.23 -1.72
N LYS A 27 5.29 -9.84 -1.11
CA LYS A 27 6.13 -9.20 -0.10
C LYS A 27 7.06 -8.14 -0.69
N GLU A 28 7.60 -8.39 -1.87
CA GLU A 28 8.45 -7.43 -2.59
C GLU A 28 7.66 -6.21 -3.05
N ASP A 29 6.47 -6.39 -3.60
CA ASP A 29 5.59 -5.28 -3.99
C ASP A 29 5.14 -4.47 -2.77
N GLN A 30 4.87 -5.12 -1.65
CA GLN A 30 4.62 -4.48 -0.36
C GLN A 30 5.78 -3.56 0.06
N ASN A 31 7.01 -4.06 0.03
CA ASN A 31 8.20 -3.27 0.36
C ASN A 31 8.42 -2.12 -0.63
N PHE A 32 8.22 -2.37 -1.93
CA PHE A 32 8.32 -1.36 -2.97
C PHE A 32 7.32 -0.22 -2.72
N ARG A 33 6.06 -0.55 -2.44
CA ARG A 33 5.01 0.44 -2.13
C ARG A 33 5.40 1.31 -0.94
N SER A 34 5.95 0.71 0.13
CA SER A 34 6.41 1.46 1.31
C SER A 34 7.55 2.43 1.00
N GLY A 35 8.51 2.02 0.16
CA GLY A 35 9.58 2.91 -0.29
C GLY A 35 9.08 4.01 -1.22
N TRP A 36 8.19 3.66 -2.15
CA TRP A 36 7.59 4.60 -3.10
C TRP A 36 6.77 5.68 -2.40
N THR A 37 5.92 5.32 -1.42
CA THR A 37 5.11 6.32 -0.69
C THR A 37 5.99 7.29 0.09
N GLN A 38 7.09 6.82 0.70
CA GLN A 38 8.05 7.69 1.38
C GLN A 38 8.76 8.65 0.42
N GLN A 39 9.13 8.19 -0.78
CA GLN A 39 9.71 9.05 -1.81
C GLN A 39 8.73 10.14 -2.25
N GLN A 40 7.48 9.77 -2.54
CA GLN A 40 6.44 10.73 -2.92
C GLN A 40 6.18 11.74 -1.80
N LEU A 41 6.14 11.29 -0.54
CA LEU A 41 5.99 12.18 0.61
C LEU A 41 7.12 13.21 0.67
N GLY A 42 8.37 12.78 0.43
CA GLY A 42 9.53 13.68 0.38
C GLY A 42 9.39 14.75 -0.71
N VAL A 43 8.95 14.37 -1.91
CA VAL A 43 8.73 15.30 -3.03
C VAL A 43 7.64 16.31 -2.69
N VAL A 44 6.48 15.84 -2.22
CA VAL A 44 5.33 16.72 -1.96
C VAL A 44 5.60 17.62 -0.75
N THR A 45 6.27 17.12 0.29
CA THR A 45 6.66 17.92 1.46
C THR A 45 7.67 19.00 1.10
N ALA A 46 8.67 18.67 0.26
CA ALA A 46 9.64 19.66 -0.22
C ALA A 46 8.98 20.79 -1.03
N ALA A 47 7.91 20.48 -1.78
CA ALA A 47 7.10 21.48 -2.48
C ALA A 47 6.17 22.29 -1.56
N ASN A 48 5.90 21.82 -0.33
CA ASN A 48 4.94 22.40 0.60
C ASN A 48 5.50 22.50 2.04
N PRO A 49 6.57 23.27 2.28
CA PRO A 49 7.36 23.23 3.53
C PRO A 49 6.62 23.70 4.81
N GLN A 50 5.40 24.23 4.70
CA GLN A 50 4.59 24.71 5.83
C GLN A 50 3.27 23.94 6.00
N LYS A 51 3.03 22.93 5.16
CA LYS A 51 1.80 22.14 5.19
C LYS A 51 2.09 20.76 5.76
N ASN A 52 1.05 20.15 6.30
CA ASN A 52 1.06 18.72 6.55
C ASN A 52 0.78 17.99 5.23
N VAL A 53 1.49 16.90 5.00
CA VAL A 53 1.30 16.05 3.83
C VAL A 53 0.99 14.65 4.30
N MET A 54 -0.03 14.05 3.71
CA MET A 54 -0.44 12.67 3.99
C MET A 54 -0.72 11.95 2.69
N ILE A 55 -0.09 10.79 2.50
CA ILE A 55 -0.35 9.90 1.38
C ILE A 55 -0.95 8.63 1.97
N VAL A 56 -2.17 8.30 1.57
CA VAL A 56 -2.97 7.26 2.19
C VAL A 56 -3.72 6.42 1.15
N TYR A 57 -3.95 5.15 1.46
CA TYR A 57 -4.74 4.25 0.65
C TYR A 57 -6.25 4.57 0.78
N PRO A 58 -7.08 4.37 -0.26
CA PRO A 58 -8.37 5.06 -0.43
C PRO A 58 -9.47 4.86 0.64
N ASP A 59 -9.39 3.89 1.56
CA ASP A 59 -10.42 3.76 2.61
C ASP A 59 -10.06 4.52 3.89
N HIS A 60 -10.45 5.79 3.92
CA HIS A 60 -10.21 6.68 5.05
C HIS A 60 -11.29 7.77 5.16
N ASP A 61 -11.22 8.53 6.25
CA ASP A 61 -11.99 9.76 6.42
C ASP A 61 -11.04 10.94 6.67
N ALA A 62 -11.06 11.88 5.72
CA ALA A 62 -10.30 13.13 5.75
C ALA A 62 -11.23 14.36 5.65
N SER A 63 -12.54 14.21 5.92
CA SER A 63 -13.52 15.27 5.71
C SER A 63 -13.32 16.50 6.62
N GLN A 64 -12.54 16.33 7.69
CA GLN A 64 -12.29 17.36 8.71
C GLN A 64 -10.93 18.05 8.54
N LEU A 65 -10.22 17.78 7.44
CA LEU A 65 -8.98 18.49 7.13
C LEU A 65 -9.26 19.95 6.74
N VAL A 66 -8.47 20.85 7.31
CA VAL A 66 -8.59 22.29 7.08
C VAL A 66 -7.68 22.72 5.94
N ASN A 67 -8.24 23.49 5.00
CA ASN A 67 -7.55 24.00 3.81
C ASN A 67 -6.80 22.89 3.04
N SER A 68 -7.43 21.72 2.92
CA SER A 68 -6.84 20.57 2.26
C SER A 68 -6.94 20.66 0.75
N GLN A 69 -5.87 20.27 0.08
CA GLN A 69 -5.84 19.95 -1.34
C GLN A 69 -5.67 18.44 -1.50
N LEU A 70 -6.52 17.83 -2.31
CA LEU A 70 -6.46 16.41 -2.66
C LEU A 70 -5.85 16.26 -4.05
N SER A 71 -4.92 15.31 -4.18
CA SER A 71 -4.37 14.83 -5.45
C SER A 71 -4.30 13.30 -5.42
N GLN A 72 -4.38 12.66 -6.58
CA GLN A 72 -4.17 11.21 -6.70
C GLN A 72 -2.79 10.90 -7.23
N LEU A 73 -2.15 9.90 -6.61
CA LEU A 73 -0.86 9.37 -7.04
C LEU A 73 -1.01 7.89 -7.36
N GLU A 74 -0.46 7.47 -8.49
CA GLU A 74 -0.54 6.08 -8.95
C GLU A 74 0.80 5.37 -8.73
N CYS A 75 0.74 4.24 -8.03
CA CYS A 75 1.87 3.35 -7.81
C CYS A 75 1.69 2.09 -8.65
N VAL A 76 2.59 1.89 -9.62
CA VAL A 76 2.63 0.66 -10.44
C VAL A 76 3.62 -0.30 -9.80
N CYS A 77 3.11 -1.42 -9.26
CA CYS A 77 3.94 -2.42 -8.61
C CYS A 77 4.78 -3.18 -9.66
N PRO A 78 6.11 -3.24 -9.51
CA PRO A 78 6.98 -3.76 -10.55
C PRO A 78 6.83 -5.27 -10.76
N ASN A 79 6.49 -6.05 -9.73
CA ASN A 79 6.40 -7.50 -9.85
C ASN A 79 5.01 -7.97 -10.25
N SER A 80 3.96 -7.57 -9.52
CA SER A 80 2.57 -7.96 -9.83
C SER A 80 1.94 -7.21 -11.00
N LYS A 81 2.53 -6.09 -11.45
CA LYS A 81 1.96 -5.16 -12.44
C LYS A 81 0.60 -4.56 -12.02
N ILE A 82 0.26 -4.65 -10.74
CA ILE A 82 -0.94 -4.03 -10.19
C ILE A 82 -0.69 -2.53 -10.03
N THR A 83 -1.62 -1.72 -10.53
CA THR A 83 -1.65 -0.29 -10.28
C THR A 83 -2.55 -0.01 -9.09
N LEU A 84 -2.04 0.80 -8.16
CA LEU A 84 -2.73 1.20 -6.94
C LEU A 84 -2.78 2.72 -6.86
N SER A 85 -3.96 3.28 -6.64
CA SER A 85 -4.15 4.71 -6.43
C SER A 85 -4.05 5.03 -4.94
N TYR A 86 -3.34 6.10 -4.64
CA TYR A 86 -3.19 6.69 -3.32
C TYR A 86 -3.73 8.10 -3.35
N ASP A 87 -4.41 8.49 -2.27
CA ASP A 87 -4.87 9.85 -2.06
C ASP A 87 -3.79 10.62 -1.31
N CYS A 88 -3.39 11.76 -1.87
CA CYS A 88 -2.38 12.65 -1.34
C CYS A 88 -3.03 13.96 -0.92
N TYR A 89 -3.03 14.21 0.39
CA TYR A 89 -3.54 15.42 1.01
C TYR A 89 -2.41 16.36 1.38
N VAL A 90 -2.57 17.63 1.03
CA VAL A 90 -1.76 18.74 1.54
C VAL A 90 -2.68 19.67 2.32
N PHE A 91 -2.46 19.83 3.62
CA PHE A 91 -3.44 20.46 4.52
C PHE A 91 -2.78 21.23 5.67
N ASP A 92 -3.54 22.10 6.35
CA ASP A 92 -3.02 22.90 7.47
C ASP A 92 -3.10 22.15 8.79
N SER A 93 -4.25 21.55 9.09
CA SER A 93 -4.51 20.80 10.33
C SER A 93 -5.82 20.03 10.20
N GLY A 94 -6.12 19.17 11.17
CA GLY A 94 -7.40 18.49 11.25
C GLY A 94 -7.25 17.02 11.63
N PRO A 95 -8.29 16.41 12.20
CA PRO A 95 -8.29 14.99 12.50
C PRO A 95 -8.47 14.17 11.22
N PHE A 96 -7.96 12.96 11.26
CA PHE A 96 -8.05 11.98 10.19
C PHE A 96 -8.27 10.60 10.80
N VAL A 97 -9.09 9.78 10.15
CA VAL A 97 -9.41 8.43 10.59
C VAL A 97 -9.07 7.43 9.49
N LEU A 98 -8.19 6.48 9.82
CA LEU A 98 -7.97 5.29 9.01
C LEU A 98 -9.06 4.26 9.32
N LYS A 99 -9.80 3.85 8.28
CA LYS A 99 -10.83 2.81 8.41
C LYS A 99 -10.26 1.40 8.24
N GLY A 100 -9.03 1.30 7.71
CA GLY A 100 -8.23 0.08 7.66
C GLY A 100 -7.33 0.10 6.42
N ASP A 101 -6.10 -0.41 6.57
CA ASP A 101 -5.15 -0.54 5.45
C ASP A 101 -4.89 -2.00 5.04
N GLY A 102 -5.69 -2.94 5.58
CA GLY A 102 -5.51 -4.37 5.39
C GLY A 102 -4.36 -4.99 6.18
N GLY A 103 -3.83 -4.31 7.20
CA GLY A 103 -2.77 -4.81 8.09
C GLY A 103 -1.35 -4.56 7.57
N PHE A 104 -1.20 -3.64 6.61
CA PHE A 104 0.08 -3.32 5.98
C PHE A 104 0.24 -1.81 5.82
N LEU A 105 1.38 -1.28 6.29
CA LEU A 105 1.70 0.16 6.35
C LEU A 105 1.78 0.80 4.95
N ASN A 106 0.62 1.11 4.39
CA ASN A 106 0.40 1.69 3.05
C ASN A 106 0.18 3.20 3.10
N TRP A 107 0.72 3.86 4.10
CA TRP A 107 0.51 5.29 4.26
C TRP A 107 1.73 5.90 4.92
N CYS A 108 1.91 7.18 4.65
CA CYS A 108 2.99 7.97 5.24
C CYS A 108 2.50 9.40 5.40
N PHE A 109 3.08 10.08 6.38
CA PHE A 109 2.70 11.44 6.73
C PHE A 109 3.94 12.23 7.16
N ALA A 110 3.94 13.52 6.87
CA ALA A 110 4.97 14.46 7.28
C ALA A 110 4.30 15.76 7.72
N GLY A 111 4.84 16.40 8.76
CA GLY A 111 4.25 17.58 9.37
C GLY A 111 4.26 17.52 10.89
N ASN A 112 3.43 18.36 11.52
CA ASN A 112 3.40 18.54 12.97
C ASN A 112 2.12 17.94 13.54
N PHE A 113 2.24 16.95 14.43
CA PHE A 113 1.10 16.15 14.92
C PHE A 113 1.04 16.11 16.45
N VAL A 114 -0.17 16.21 16.98
CA VAL A 114 -0.50 15.93 18.39
C VAL A 114 -1.36 14.67 18.43
N THR A 115 -0.86 13.64 19.08
CA THR A 115 -1.62 12.40 19.32
C THR A 115 -2.49 12.57 20.56
N PHE A 116 -3.79 12.31 20.42
CA PHE A 116 -4.68 12.16 21.57
C PHE A 116 -4.80 10.66 21.86
N SER A 117 -4.13 10.18 22.92
CA SER A 117 -4.41 8.84 23.44
C SER A 117 -5.76 8.87 24.16
N LYS A 118 -6.56 7.82 23.98
CA LYS A 118 -7.72 7.56 24.83
C LYS A 118 -7.21 7.47 26.28
N PRO A 119 -7.76 8.23 27.26
CA PRO A 119 -7.40 8.02 28.65
C PRO A 119 -7.71 6.57 29.04
N ALA A 120 -6.80 5.96 29.79
CA ALA A 120 -6.84 4.57 30.23
C ALA A 120 -8.17 4.22 30.91
#